data_AF-A0A494YZZ7-F1
#
_entry.id   AF-A0A494YZZ7-F1
#
_cell.length_a   1.000
_cell.length_b   1.000
_cell.length_c   1.000
_cell.angle_alpha   90.00
_cell.angle_beta   90.00
_cell.angle_gamma   90.00
#
_symmetry.space_group_name_H-M   'P 1'
#
loop_
_entity.id
_entity.type
_entity.pdbx_description
1 polymer ?
#
loop_
_entity_poly.entity_id
_entity_poly.type
_entity_poly.pdbx_seq_one_letter_code
_entity_poly.pdbx_strand_id
1 'polypeptide(L)'
;MKLLKSSIYFVLLLLILFNPDSIHAERAQTYEVNSPVLNVRSEAALNAEVIGFLTKGNKLEGFQEKYGWVQTYYKGKEAWVAEHHLIPLTNHSQKESNPVETSSSDTVTITESINVRSGPGTNYSIIGSAYPGESYEVMNADKDWYQISYNNGSSGWIASWLTSESLHSENSTADRQKGSEEGQQTIAHGSLSGATIVLDPGHGGYDSGAIGLNGTYEKSMTSITADYLADELHNAGANVIVTRSGDYFVSLEERARISNSYPTDAFISLHYNAFPIISAQGISTYYISQTGKALAKPVQTALTSSTNLYNRGIVQENFHVLRNTTAPAILIELGFITNPYDLSVVQNSSHQNTVAKAITNGLIQYFSN
;
A
#
# COMPACT_ATOMS: atom_id res chain seq x y z
N MET A 1 14.71 40.23 79.85
CA MET A 1 15.81 40.94 79.17
C MET A 1 16.17 40.16 77.91
N LYS A 2 16.28 40.84 76.75
CA LYS A 2 16.35 40.36 75.33
C LYS A 2 14.96 40.07 74.72
N LEU A 3 14.31 40.98 73.97
CA LEU A 3 14.57 41.61 72.66
C LEU A 3 14.47 40.69 71.44
N LEU A 4 13.40 40.94 70.66
CA LEU A 4 13.22 40.89 69.20
C LEU A 4 13.71 39.67 68.40
N LYS A 5 12.80 39.12 67.58
CA LYS A 5 12.72 39.47 66.15
C LYS A 5 11.41 38.97 65.51
N SER A 6 10.79 39.90 64.79
CA SER A 6 9.67 39.72 63.88
C SER A 6 10.07 38.83 62.70
N SER A 7 9.23 37.87 62.33
CA SER A 7 9.30 37.18 61.04
C SER A 7 7.97 37.39 60.32
N ILE A 8 8.00 38.34 59.40
CA ILE A 8 6.98 38.59 58.38
C ILE A 8 7.04 37.40 57.42
N TYR A 9 5.97 36.59 57.37
CA TYR A 9 5.79 35.61 56.30
C TYR A 9 5.28 36.35 55.06
N PHE A 10 6.17 36.54 54.09
CA PHE A 10 5.81 37.01 52.76
C PHE A 10 5.30 35.82 51.95
N VAL A 11 3.98 35.59 51.98
CA VAL A 11 3.33 34.62 51.08
C VAL A 11 3.13 35.32 49.74
N LEU A 12 4.02 35.05 48.79
CA LEU A 12 3.86 35.46 47.40
C LEU A 12 2.76 34.59 46.78
N LEU A 13 1.52 35.08 46.82
CA LEU A 13 0.40 34.50 46.07
C LEU A 13 0.59 34.86 44.59
N LEU A 14 1.25 33.97 43.84
CA LEU A 14 1.31 34.08 42.38
C LEU A 14 -0.08 33.75 41.81
N LEU A 15 -0.89 34.78 41.59
CA LEU A 15 -2.09 34.71 40.76
C LEU A 15 -1.64 34.44 39.32
N ILE A 16 -1.47 33.17 38.96
CA ILE A 16 -1.44 32.76 37.57
C ILE A 16 -2.87 32.96 37.08
N LEU A 17 -3.08 34.06 36.36
CA LEU A 17 -4.27 34.27 35.56
C LEU A 17 -4.38 33.09 34.61
N PHE A 18 -5.39 32.26 34.84
CA PHE A 18 -5.91 31.32 33.86
C PHE A 18 -6.21 32.12 32.59
N ASN A 19 -5.38 31.94 31.57
CA ASN A 19 -5.91 31.97 30.21
C ASN A 19 -6.47 30.56 30.01
N PRO A 20 -7.81 30.36 30.01
CA PRO A 20 -8.33 29.19 29.35
C PRO A 20 -7.98 29.39 27.88
N ASP A 21 -6.90 28.74 27.42
CA ASP A 21 -6.82 28.41 26.01
C ASP A 21 -8.16 27.79 25.67
N SER A 22 -8.85 28.41 24.71
CA SER A 22 -10.15 28.01 24.25
C SER A 22 -10.11 26.51 23.98
N ILE A 23 -10.68 25.71 24.87
CA ILE A 23 -10.99 24.32 24.59
C ILE A 23 -12.10 24.40 23.55
N HIS A 24 -11.69 24.47 22.29
CA HIS A 24 -12.55 24.03 21.22
C HIS A 24 -12.77 22.54 21.47
N ALA A 25 -13.90 22.20 22.08
CA ALA A 25 -14.44 20.87 21.94
C ALA A 25 -14.68 20.69 20.44
N GLU A 26 -13.73 20.04 19.77
CA GLU A 26 -13.85 19.67 18.38
C GLU A 26 -15.12 18.82 18.28
N ARG A 27 -16.08 19.30 17.50
CA ARG A 27 -17.39 18.69 17.41
C ARG A 27 -17.19 17.28 16.91
N ALA A 28 -17.58 16.28 17.70
CA ALA A 28 -17.44 14.88 17.31
C ALA A 28 -18.04 14.66 15.91
N GLN A 29 -17.20 14.23 14.98
CA GLN A 29 -17.57 13.96 13.60
C GLN A 29 -17.96 12.48 13.51
N THR A 30 -19.15 12.20 12.97
CA THR A 30 -19.54 10.81 12.73
C THR A 30 -18.90 10.33 11.44
N TYR A 31 -18.35 9.11 11.43
CA TYR A 31 -17.81 8.45 10.26
C TYR A 31 -18.49 7.09 10.03
N GLU A 32 -18.47 6.63 8.79
CA GLU A 32 -18.77 5.26 8.38
C GLU A 32 -17.52 4.57 7.85
N VAL A 33 -17.31 3.32 8.26
CA VAL A 33 -16.16 2.51 7.82
C VAL A 33 -16.37 2.05 6.39
N ASN A 34 -15.41 2.32 5.49
CA ASN A 34 -15.47 1.95 4.07
C ASN A 34 -14.60 0.72 3.71
N SER A 35 -13.83 0.18 4.66
CA SER A 35 -13.01 -1.03 4.45
C SER A 35 -13.70 -2.30 4.98
N PRO A 36 -13.48 -3.48 4.38
CA PRO A 36 -14.03 -4.74 4.88
C PRO A 36 -13.68 -5.02 6.35
N VAL A 37 -12.45 -4.67 6.75
CA VAL A 37 -11.95 -4.73 8.12
C VAL A 37 -11.11 -3.49 8.41
N LEU A 38 -11.35 -2.86 9.55
CA LEU A 38 -10.61 -1.72 10.09
C LEU A 38 -10.10 -2.07 11.49
N ASN A 39 -8.80 -2.16 11.65
CA ASN A 39 -8.19 -2.42 12.97
C ASN A 39 -8.42 -1.23 13.90
N VAL A 40 -8.83 -1.53 15.12
CA VAL A 40 -8.96 -0.59 16.23
C VAL A 40 -7.76 -0.77 17.15
N ARG A 41 -7.00 0.30 17.40
CA ARG A 41 -5.71 0.27 18.09
C ARG A 41 -5.70 1.06 19.39
N SER A 42 -4.77 0.72 20.28
CA SER A 42 -4.56 1.44 21.53
C SER A 42 -3.96 2.84 21.35
N GLU A 43 -3.20 3.07 20.26
CA GLU A 43 -2.51 4.33 19.97
C GLU A 43 -2.56 4.66 18.47
N ALA A 44 -2.30 5.92 18.12
CA ALA A 44 -2.23 6.45 16.74
C ALA A 44 -0.95 6.01 16.00
N ALA A 45 -0.72 4.69 15.89
CA ALA A 45 0.46 4.13 15.26
C ALA A 45 0.21 2.74 14.64
N LEU A 46 0.90 2.44 13.53
CA LEU A 46 0.75 1.18 12.80
C LEU A 46 1.22 -0.06 13.59
N ASN A 47 2.13 0.13 14.55
CA ASN A 47 2.67 -0.90 15.43
C ASN A 47 1.97 -0.97 16.81
N ALA A 48 0.95 -0.13 17.06
CA ALA A 48 0.21 -0.15 18.32
C ALA A 48 -0.63 -1.43 18.46
N GLU A 49 -0.90 -1.84 19.71
CA GLU A 49 -1.71 -3.02 20.02
C GLU A 49 -3.08 -2.93 19.33
N VAL A 50 -3.47 -4.01 18.63
CA VAL A 50 -4.81 -4.12 18.04
C VAL A 50 -5.76 -4.63 19.11
N ILE A 51 -6.67 -3.77 19.54
CA ILE A 51 -7.64 -4.04 20.62
C ILE A 51 -9.03 -4.42 20.10
N GLY A 52 -9.21 -4.39 18.77
CA GLY A 52 -10.43 -4.83 18.11
C GLY A 52 -10.44 -4.55 16.62
N PHE A 53 -11.62 -4.69 16.01
CA PHE A 53 -11.84 -4.39 14.61
C PHE A 53 -13.26 -3.86 14.40
N LEU A 54 -13.42 -3.07 13.35
CA LEU A 54 -14.69 -2.66 12.75
C LEU A 54 -14.76 -3.22 11.34
N THR A 55 -15.96 -3.30 10.77
CA THR A 55 -16.20 -3.75 9.39
C THR A 55 -16.94 -2.70 8.59
N LYS A 56 -16.96 -2.87 7.26
CA LYS A 56 -17.63 -1.94 6.34
C LYS A 56 -19.07 -1.65 6.78
N GLY A 57 -19.44 -0.37 6.79
CA GLY A 57 -20.75 0.13 7.24
C GLY A 57 -20.86 0.35 8.75
N ASN A 58 -19.89 -0.07 9.56
CA ASN A 58 -19.86 0.32 10.98
C ASN A 58 -19.71 1.83 11.10
N LYS A 59 -20.35 2.43 12.11
CA LYS A 59 -20.28 3.87 12.36
C LYS A 59 -19.55 4.17 13.65
N LEU A 60 -18.78 5.24 13.66
CA LEU A 60 -18.01 5.69 14.82
C LEU A 60 -18.03 7.21 14.94
N GLU A 61 -17.80 7.72 16.13
CA GLU A 61 -17.61 9.14 16.38
C GLU A 61 -16.12 9.40 16.57
N GLY A 62 -15.55 10.22 15.68
CA GLY A 62 -14.19 10.73 15.81
C GLY A 62 -14.21 12.06 16.56
N PHE A 63 -13.32 12.21 17.53
CA PHE A 63 -13.24 13.42 18.35
C PHE A 63 -11.83 14.01 18.44
N GLN A 64 -10.87 13.40 17.76
CA GLN A 64 -9.54 13.94 17.56
C GLN A 64 -8.90 13.31 16.33
N GLU A 65 -8.19 14.10 15.53
CA GLU A 65 -7.36 13.61 14.43
C GLU A 65 -5.88 13.81 14.73
N LYS A 66 -5.06 12.81 14.42
CA LYS A 66 -3.60 12.88 14.62
C LYS A 66 -2.87 11.93 13.68
N TYR A 67 -2.01 12.51 12.82
CA TYR A 67 -1.12 11.75 11.92
C TYR A 67 -1.84 10.70 11.03
N GLY A 68 -3.02 11.03 10.51
CA GLY A 68 -3.84 10.10 9.69
C GLY A 68 -4.62 9.06 10.50
N TRP A 69 -4.79 9.29 11.80
CA TRP A 69 -5.61 8.49 12.70
C TRP A 69 -6.74 9.33 13.29
N VAL A 70 -7.90 8.70 13.42
CA VAL A 70 -9.06 9.25 14.13
C VAL A 70 -9.17 8.55 15.49
N GLN A 71 -9.21 9.34 16.56
CA GLN A 71 -9.50 8.86 17.90
C GLN A 71 -11.01 8.67 18.05
N THR A 72 -11.40 7.50 18.55
CA THR A 72 -12.79 7.07 18.75
C THR A 72 -12.90 6.30 20.08
N TYR A 73 -14.12 5.96 20.47
CA TYR A 73 -14.36 4.96 21.50
C TYR A 73 -14.59 3.57 20.90
N TYR A 74 -14.01 2.55 21.51
CA TYR A 74 -14.29 1.15 21.22
C TYR A 74 -14.46 0.36 22.52
N LYS A 75 -15.64 -0.25 22.70
CA LYS A 75 -16.03 -0.95 23.93
C LYS A 75 -15.82 -0.12 25.21
N GLY A 76 -16.08 1.19 25.13
CA GLY A 76 -15.98 2.12 26.26
C GLY A 76 -14.55 2.57 26.60
N LYS A 77 -13.55 2.25 25.78
CA LYS A 77 -12.17 2.75 25.91
C LYS A 77 -11.79 3.60 24.71
N GLU A 78 -10.93 4.59 24.94
CA GLU A 78 -10.32 5.36 23.85
C GLU A 78 -9.47 4.45 22.97
N ALA A 79 -9.58 4.69 21.67
CA ALA A 79 -8.93 3.90 20.65
C ALA A 79 -8.66 4.75 19.41
N TRP A 80 -7.85 4.21 18.50
CA TRP A 80 -7.47 4.87 17.27
C TRP A 80 -7.76 3.98 16.08
N VAL A 81 -8.28 4.56 15.01
CA VAL A 81 -8.52 3.91 13.72
C VAL A 81 -7.90 4.74 12.61
N ALA A 82 -7.45 4.08 11.55
CA ALA A 82 -6.83 4.81 10.44
C ALA A 82 -7.90 5.58 9.65
N GLU A 83 -7.67 6.89 9.48
CA GLU A 83 -8.62 7.85 8.92
C GLU A 83 -9.02 7.51 7.48
N HIS A 84 -8.07 7.04 6.67
CA HIS A 84 -8.28 6.70 5.26
C HIS A 84 -9.26 5.53 5.03
N HIS A 85 -9.72 4.87 6.09
CA HIS A 85 -10.78 3.86 6.04
C HIS A 85 -12.17 4.41 6.41
N LEU A 86 -12.29 5.71 6.63
CA LEU A 86 -13.48 6.36 7.16
C LEU A 86 -14.10 7.34 6.14
N ILE A 87 -15.43 7.37 6.09
CA ILE A 87 -16.23 8.34 5.33
C ILE A 87 -16.96 9.23 6.35
N PRO A 88 -16.71 10.55 6.42
CA PRO A 88 -17.45 11.43 7.31
C PRO A 88 -18.93 11.53 6.89
N LEU A 89 -19.84 11.32 7.83
CA LEU A 89 -21.27 11.49 7.65
C LEU A 89 -21.68 12.91 8.05
N THR A 90 -22.00 13.74 7.06
CA THR A 90 -22.56 15.09 7.30
C THR A 90 -24.06 15.04 7.54
N ASN A 91 -24.53 15.58 8.66
CA ASN A 91 -25.96 15.83 8.88
C ASN A 91 -26.41 17.04 8.05
N HIS A 92 -26.89 16.81 6.83
CA HIS A 92 -27.59 17.85 6.07
C HIS A 92 -29.04 17.97 6.56
N SER A 93 -29.29 18.97 7.41
CA SER A 93 -30.61 19.60 7.51
C SER A 93 -30.87 20.41 6.24
N GLN A 94 -32.03 20.21 5.62
CA GLN A 94 -32.49 20.88 4.41
C GLN A 94 -32.41 22.42 4.51
N LYS A 95 -31.94 23.07 3.45
CA LYS A 95 -32.53 24.31 2.94
C LYS A 95 -32.12 24.60 1.49
N GLU A 96 -33.12 24.80 0.65
CA GLU A 96 -33.02 25.33 -0.71
C GLU A 96 -32.44 26.76 -0.73
N SER A 97 -31.62 27.09 -1.73
CA SER A 97 -31.83 28.24 -2.62
C SER A 97 -30.76 28.32 -3.72
N ASN A 98 -31.23 28.17 -4.96
CA ASN A 98 -30.89 28.74 -6.27
C ASN A 98 -29.48 29.24 -6.66
N PRO A 99 -29.19 29.21 -7.99
CA PRO A 99 -27.89 28.86 -8.54
C PRO A 99 -27.02 30.07 -8.87
N VAL A 100 -25.70 29.91 -8.74
CA VAL A 100 -24.70 30.81 -9.32
C VAL A 100 -23.82 29.99 -10.26
N GLU A 101 -23.66 30.54 -11.46
CA GLU A 101 -23.08 29.94 -12.66
C GLU A 101 -21.62 29.51 -12.49
N THR A 102 -21.42 28.22 -12.71
CA THR A 102 -20.38 27.52 -13.47
C THR A 102 -19.13 28.31 -13.88
N SER A 103 -18.04 28.07 -13.17
CA SER A 103 -16.69 28.01 -13.74
C SER A 103 -16.30 26.53 -13.83
N SER A 104 -16.08 26.04 -15.05
CA SER A 104 -15.74 24.65 -15.38
C SER A 104 -14.52 24.17 -14.60
N SER A 105 -14.73 23.34 -13.58
CA SER A 105 -13.66 22.55 -12.98
C SER A 105 -13.43 21.32 -13.84
N ASP A 106 -12.21 21.17 -14.35
CA ASP A 106 -11.80 19.95 -15.02
C ASP A 106 -11.81 18.83 -13.99
N THR A 107 -12.66 17.82 -14.21
CA THR A 107 -12.77 16.65 -13.35
C THR A 107 -12.06 15.47 -13.99
N VAL A 108 -11.39 14.69 -13.14
CA VAL A 108 -10.69 13.48 -13.54
C VAL A 108 -11.25 12.29 -12.79
N THR A 109 -11.52 11.20 -13.51
CA THR A 109 -11.96 9.94 -12.91
C THR A 109 -10.77 9.01 -12.77
N ILE A 110 -10.56 8.48 -11.58
CA ILE A 110 -9.52 7.51 -11.30
C ILE A 110 -9.81 6.21 -12.05
N THR A 111 -8.87 5.74 -12.86
CA THR A 111 -9.02 4.49 -13.60
C THR A 111 -8.48 3.29 -12.82
N GLU A 112 -7.53 3.52 -11.90
CA GLU A 112 -6.82 2.50 -11.12
C GLU A 112 -6.51 2.98 -9.69
N SER A 113 -6.37 2.08 -8.71
CA SER A 113 -6.00 2.46 -7.35
C SER A 113 -4.66 3.19 -7.33
N ILE A 114 -4.64 4.41 -6.80
CA ILE A 114 -3.49 5.31 -6.87
C ILE A 114 -3.14 5.89 -5.51
N ASN A 115 -1.84 6.06 -5.24
CA ASN A 115 -1.36 6.80 -4.08
C ASN A 115 -1.55 8.31 -4.28
N VAL A 116 -2.15 8.97 -3.29
CA VAL A 116 -2.19 10.43 -3.20
C VAL A 116 -0.99 10.91 -2.37
N ARG A 117 -0.21 11.84 -2.93
CA ARG A 117 1.09 12.28 -2.38
C ARG A 117 1.07 13.74 -1.97
N SER A 118 2.02 14.11 -1.10
CA SER A 118 2.21 15.48 -0.63
C SER A 118 2.79 16.44 -1.67
N GLY A 119 3.28 15.94 -2.82
CA GLY A 119 3.82 16.74 -3.91
C GLY A 119 3.86 15.98 -5.24
N PRO A 120 4.14 16.67 -6.37
CA PRO A 120 4.14 16.10 -7.72
C PRO A 120 5.40 15.28 -7.98
N GLY A 121 5.41 14.04 -7.48
CA GLY A 121 6.53 13.12 -7.68
C GLY A 121 6.48 11.90 -6.78
N THR A 122 7.10 10.82 -7.22
CA THR A 122 7.18 9.56 -6.46
C THR A 122 8.06 9.66 -5.21
N ASN A 123 8.91 10.69 -5.12
CA ASN A 123 9.75 10.97 -3.96
C ASN A 123 9.02 11.70 -2.81
N TYR A 124 7.79 12.15 -3.02
CA TYR A 124 6.97 12.78 -1.98
C TYR A 124 6.21 11.73 -1.15
N SER A 125 6.00 12.05 0.13
CA SER A 125 5.33 11.16 1.07
C SER A 125 3.91 10.83 0.62
N ILE A 126 3.52 9.57 0.73
CA ILE A 126 2.13 9.13 0.51
C ILE A 126 1.29 9.65 1.68
N ILE A 127 0.22 10.38 1.36
CA ILE A 127 -0.71 10.99 2.31
C ILE A 127 -2.13 10.40 2.20
N GLY A 128 -2.36 9.55 1.21
CA GLY A 128 -3.64 8.86 1.03
C GLY A 128 -3.63 7.95 -0.20
N SER A 129 -4.82 7.49 -0.57
CA SER A 129 -5.04 6.72 -1.80
C SER A 129 -6.38 7.13 -2.42
N ALA A 130 -6.50 7.00 -3.73
CA ALA A 130 -7.73 7.15 -4.49
C ALA A 130 -7.98 5.88 -5.30
N TYR A 131 -9.24 5.56 -5.58
CA TYR A 131 -9.68 4.25 -6.06
C TYR A 131 -10.42 4.34 -7.41
N PRO A 132 -10.43 3.26 -8.20
CA PRO A 132 -11.09 3.25 -9.51
C PRO A 132 -12.56 3.69 -9.44
N GLY A 133 -12.95 4.60 -10.32
CA GLY A 133 -14.29 5.17 -10.40
C GLY A 133 -14.53 6.39 -9.52
N GLU A 134 -13.61 6.72 -8.61
CA GLU A 134 -13.66 7.99 -7.87
C GLU A 134 -13.33 9.16 -8.80
N SER A 135 -13.97 10.31 -8.61
CA SER A 135 -13.72 11.50 -9.43
C SER A 135 -13.39 12.70 -8.56
N TYR A 136 -12.42 13.49 -9.01
CA TYR A 136 -11.92 14.64 -8.27
C TYR A 136 -11.80 15.87 -9.17
N GLU A 137 -11.96 17.05 -8.57
CA GLU A 137 -11.63 18.30 -9.24
C GLU A 137 -10.12 18.47 -9.31
N VAL A 138 -9.62 18.83 -10.50
CA VAL A 138 -8.22 19.18 -10.70
C VAL A 138 -8.04 20.66 -10.39
N MET A 139 -7.18 20.95 -9.40
CA MET A 139 -6.85 22.33 -9.01
C MET A 139 -5.61 22.85 -9.75
N ASN A 140 -4.68 21.95 -10.08
CA ASN A 140 -3.41 22.29 -10.71
C ASN A 140 -2.81 21.07 -11.41
N ALA A 141 -1.87 21.32 -12.33
CA ALA A 141 -1.10 20.27 -13.00
C ALA A 141 0.39 20.64 -13.03
N ASP A 142 1.25 19.67 -12.70
CA ASP A 142 2.69 19.78 -12.87
C ASP A 142 3.20 18.52 -13.59
N LYS A 143 3.45 18.68 -14.89
CA LYS A 143 3.80 17.58 -15.81
C LYS A 143 2.78 16.46 -15.74
N ASP A 144 3.19 15.29 -15.25
CA ASP A 144 2.41 14.06 -15.19
C ASP A 144 1.64 13.92 -13.86
N TRP A 145 1.43 15.01 -13.13
CA TRP A 145 0.75 15.01 -11.84
C TRP A 145 -0.40 16.02 -11.80
N TYR A 146 -1.55 15.55 -11.34
CA TYR A 146 -2.71 16.37 -11.01
C TYR A 146 -2.81 16.58 -9.51
N GLN A 147 -2.94 17.84 -9.10
CA GLN A 147 -3.34 18.17 -7.74
C GLN A 147 -4.86 18.10 -7.67
N ILE A 148 -5.39 17.11 -6.96
CA ILE A 148 -6.81 16.92 -6.77
C ILE A 148 -7.30 17.58 -5.50
N SER A 149 -8.52 18.11 -5.55
CA SER A 149 -9.25 18.61 -4.38
C SER A 149 -10.12 17.51 -3.78
N TYR A 150 -10.10 17.38 -2.46
CA TYR A 150 -11.09 16.63 -1.71
C TYR A 150 -12.27 17.53 -1.30
N ASN A 151 -13.44 16.93 -1.08
CA ASN A 151 -14.67 17.65 -0.68
C ASN A 151 -14.55 18.39 0.67
N ASN A 152 -13.54 18.07 1.48
CA ASN A 152 -13.24 18.73 2.76
C ASN A 152 -12.27 19.92 2.62
N GLY A 153 -11.85 20.27 1.40
CA GLY A 153 -10.93 21.38 1.12
C GLY A 153 -9.44 21.04 1.23
N SER A 154 -9.07 19.80 1.56
CA SER A 154 -7.68 19.35 1.47
C SER A 154 -7.34 18.99 0.01
N SER A 155 -6.04 18.90 -0.29
CA SER A 155 -5.57 18.53 -1.63
C SER A 155 -4.39 17.58 -1.57
N GLY A 156 -4.18 16.86 -2.67
CA GLY A 156 -3.04 15.95 -2.82
C GLY A 156 -2.74 15.66 -4.28
N TRP A 157 -1.56 15.12 -4.53
CA TRP A 157 -1.06 14.91 -5.89
C TRP A 157 -1.23 13.46 -6.31
N ILE A 158 -1.85 13.28 -7.48
CA ILE A 158 -2.05 12.00 -8.14
C ILE A 158 -1.39 12.03 -9.52
N ALA A 159 -0.94 10.88 -9.96
CA ALA A 159 -0.44 10.67 -11.30
C ALA A 159 -1.55 10.81 -12.34
N SER A 160 -1.39 11.70 -13.31
CA SER A 160 -2.40 11.98 -14.34
C SER A 160 -2.69 10.77 -15.22
N TRP A 161 -1.69 9.91 -15.45
CA TRP A 161 -1.81 8.71 -16.30
C TRP A 161 -2.70 7.60 -15.72
N LEU A 162 -3.11 7.70 -14.45
CA LEU A 162 -4.10 6.79 -13.83
C LEU A 162 -5.48 7.44 -13.71
N THR A 163 -5.74 8.43 -14.58
CA THR A 163 -7.03 9.12 -14.66
C THR A 163 -7.56 9.17 -16.08
N SER A 164 -8.88 9.21 -16.23
CA SER A 164 -9.57 9.50 -17.48
C SER A 164 -10.22 10.88 -17.40
N GLU A 165 -9.92 11.73 -18.38
CA GLU A 165 -10.52 13.07 -18.49
C GLU A 165 -11.93 12.99 -19.09
N SER A 166 -12.86 13.74 -18.51
CA SER A 166 -14.08 14.16 -19.23
C SER A 166 -13.70 15.19 -20.28
N LEU A 167 -13.41 14.73 -21.50
CA LEU A 167 -13.06 15.56 -22.66
C LEU A 167 -13.97 16.79 -22.82
N HIS A 168 -13.38 17.99 -22.70
CA HIS A 168 -13.73 19.13 -23.55
C HIS A 168 -12.47 19.57 -24.29
N SER A 169 -12.35 19.07 -25.53
CA SER A 169 -11.39 19.56 -26.50
C SER A 169 -11.94 20.82 -27.16
N GLU A 170 -11.16 21.91 -27.17
CA GLU A 170 -11.27 22.90 -28.23
C GLU A 170 -10.13 22.74 -29.25
N ASN A 171 -10.55 22.32 -30.45
CA ASN A 171 -10.03 22.63 -31.78
C ASN A 171 -8.55 23.04 -31.96
N SER A 172 -7.83 22.18 -32.67
CA SER A 172 -7.18 22.64 -33.91
C SER A 172 -7.36 21.60 -35.01
N THR A 173 -7.90 22.06 -36.14
CA THR A 173 -8.16 21.28 -37.36
C THR A 173 -7.03 21.49 -38.34
N ALA A 174 -6.52 20.38 -38.89
CA ALA A 174 -5.86 20.17 -40.20
C ALA A 174 -4.86 19.02 -40.02
N ASP A 175 -4.76 17.96 -40.81
CA ASP A 175 -5.42 17.53 -42.05
C ASP A 175 -5.21 16.00 -42.11
N ARG A 176 -6.01 15.33 -42.94
CA ARG A 176 -6.17 13.90 -43.12
C ARG A 176 -4.88 13.19 -43.56
N GLN A 177 -4.63 11.98 -43.05
CA GLN A 177 -4.93 10.74 -43.81
C GLN A 177 -4.66 9.45 -43.02
N LYS A 178 -5.77 8.78 -42.71
CA LYS A 178 -6.09 7.34 -42.85
C LYS A 178 -4.92 6.35 -43.06
N GLY A 179 -4.74 5.47 -42.08
CA GLY A 179 -4.06 4.18 -42.21
C GLY A 179 -4.35 3.32 -40.97
N SER A 180 -5.28 2.39 -41.11
CA SER A 180 -5.67 1.38 -40.12
C SER A 180 -4.54 0.37 -39.90
N GLU A 181 -4.18 0.07 -38.64
CA GLU A 181 -3.53 -1.19 -38.27
C GLU A 181 -3.72 -1.46 -36.76
N GLU A 182 -4.20 -2.67 -36.46
CA GLU A 182 -4.34 -3.23 -35.12
C GLU A 182 -2.95 -3.32 -34.47
N GLY A 183 -2.66 -2.42 -33.53
CA GLY A 183 -1.37 -2.35 -32.85
C GLY A 183 -1.31 -3.29 -31.65
N GLN A 184 -0.78 -4.49 -31.87
CA GLN A 184 -0.23 -5.34 -30.83
C GLN A 184 0.89 -4.55 -30.13
N GLN A 185 0.67 -4.07 -28.91
CA GLN A 185 1.66 -3.27 -28.18
C GLN A 185 2.87 -4.16 -27.85
N THR A 186 3.95 -3.97 -28.61
CA THR A 186 5.25 -4.56 -28.33
C THR A 186 5.87 -3.83 -27.14
N ILE A 187 6.06 -4.55 -26.04
CA ILE A 187 6.80 -4.05 -24.87
C ILE A 187 8.20 -3.60 -25.33
N ALA A 188 8.57 -2.36 -25.03
CA ALA A 188 9.88 -1.85 -25.35
C ALA A 188 10.96 -2.68 -24.62
N HIS A 189 11.95 -3.18 -25.36
CA HIS A 189 13.06 -3.97 -24.82
C HIS A 189 13.67 -3.30 -23.58
N GLY A 190 13.61 -3.97 -22.43
CA GLY A 190 14.17 -3.48 -21.17
C GLY A 190 13.20 -2.77 -20.22
N SER A 191 11.91 -2.69 -20.56
CA SER A 191 10.86 -2.14 -19.69
C SER A 191 9.74 -3.16 -19.43
N LEU A 192 9.01 -3.00 -18.33
CA LEU A 192 7.77 -3.71 -18.02
C LEU A 192 6.53 -2.87 -18.36
N SER A 193 6.68 -1.82 -19.19
CA SER A 193 5.58 -0.91 -19.56
C SER A 193 4.38 -1.67 -20.10
N GLY A 194 3.24 -1.50 -19.44
CA GLY A 194 1.96 -2.13 -19.80
C GLY A 194 1.74 -3.54 -19.25
N ALA A 195 2.76 -4.18 -18.66
CA ALA A 195 2.59 -5.48 -18.02
C ALA A 195 1.90 -5.34 -16.65
N THR A 196 0.89 -6.17 -16.39
CA THR A 196 0.19 -6.24 -15.10
C THR A 196 0.77 -7.38 -14.27
N ILE A 197 1.40 -7.03 -13.15
CA ILE A 197 2.06 -7.96 -12.24
C ILE A 197 1.30 -8.01 -10.92
N VAL A 198 0.85 -9.21 -10.54
CA VAL A 198 0.23 -9.42 -9.23
C VAL A 198 1.31 -9.90 -8.26
N LEU A 199 1.55 -9.13 -7.21
CA LEU A 199 2.40 -9.49 -6.09
C LEU A 199 1.57 -10.08 -4.95
N ASP A 200 2.01 -11.22 -4.45
CA ASP A 200 1.35 -11.95 -3.38
C ASP A 200 2.29 -12.12 -2.18
N PRO A 201 2.27 -11.19 -1.22
CA PRO A 201 3.03 -11.35 0.02
C PRO A 201 2.37 -12.46 0.86
N GLY A 202 3.06 -13.59 1.01
CA GLY A 202 2.56 -14.76 1.73
C GLY A 202 2.07 -14.42 3.14
N HIS A 203 1.11 -15.22 3.64
CA HIS A 203 0.56 -15.13 5.00
C HIS A 203 -0.10 -13.77 5.32
N GLY A 204 -0.22 -13.41 6.60
CA GLY A 204 -0.78 -12.14 7.06
C GLY A 204 -1.83 -12.30 8.14
N GLY A 205 -1.98 -11.29 8.99
CA GLY A 205 -2.93 -11.28 10.09
C GLY A 205 -2.61 -12.40 11.10
N TYR A 206 -3.59 -13.28 11.34
CA TYR A 206 -3.44 -14.39 12.28
C TYR A 206 -2.52 -15.51 11.75
N ASP A 207 -2.31 -15.59 10.43
CA ASP A 207 -1.34 -16.50 9.84
C ASP A 207 0.03 -15.81 9.84
N SER A 208 0.90 -16.23 10.77
CA SER A 208 2.26 -15.70 10.87
C SER A 208 3.18 -16.19 9.74
N GLY A 209 2.79 -17.25 9.04
CA GLY A 209 3.73 -18.12 8.36
C GLY A 209 4.71 -18.76 9.34
N ALA A 210 5.87 -19.13 8.84
CA ALA A 210 6.94 -19.64 9.66
C ALA A 210 7.44 -18.59 10.67
N ILE A 211 7.89 -19.09 11.83
CA ILE A 211 8.58 -18.29 12.84
C ILE A 211 10.04 -18.71 12.81
N GLY A 212 10.89 -17.81 12.34
CA GLY A 212 12.33 -17.98 12.23
C GLY A 212 13.06 -17.74 13.55
N LEU A 213 14.39 -17.70 13.48
CA LEU A 213 15.21 -17.37 14.63
C LEU A 213 14.91 -15.94 15.12
N ASN A 214 15.14 -15.70 16.42
CA ASN A 214 14.89 -14.42 17.08
C ASN A 214 13.44 -13.91 17.02
N GLY A 215 12.46 -14.80 16.76
CA GLY A 215 11.05 -14.43 16.66
C GLY A 215 10.69 -13.73 15.34
N THR A 216 11.50 -13.90 14.30
CA THR A 216 11.23 -13.33 12.98
C THR A 216 10.00 -13.96 12.36
N TYR A 217 8.99 -13.17 12.03
CA TYR A 217 7.78 -13.65 11.35
C TYR A 217 7.92 -13.58 9.83
N GLU A 218 7.61 -14.68 9.15
CA GLU A 218 7.58 -14.75 7.69
C GLU A 218 6.66 -13.68 7.09
N LYS A 219 5.43 -13.52 7.61
CA LYS A 219 4.46 -12.52 7.11
C LYS A 219 5.02 -11.08 7.06
N SER A 220 5.91 -10.73 7.99
CA SER A 220 6.53 -9.41 8.05
C SER A 220 7.60 -9.28 6.97
N MET A 221 8.42 -10.30 6.82
CA MET A 221 9.49 -10.37 5.82
C MET A 221 8.95 -10.37 4.38
N THR A 222 7.86 -11.10 4.13
CA THR A 222 7.19 -11.12 2.82
C THR A 222 6.59 -9.76 2.48
N SER A 223 5.97 -9.07 3.45
CA SER A 223 5.41 -7.72 3.25
C SER A 223 6.51 -6.71 2.92
N ILE A 224 7.59 -6.67 3.70
CA ILE A 224 8.71 -5.73 3.46
C ILE A 224 9.32 -5.94 2.07
N THR A 225 9.54 -7.19 1.68
CA THR A 225 10.14 -7.49 0.37
C THR A 225 9.18 -7.17 -0.78
N ALA A 226 7.88 -7.36 -0.57
CA ALA A 226 6.86 -6.98 -1.54
C ALA A 226 6.82 -5.47 -1.77
N ASP A 227 6.99 -4.65 -0.73
CA ASP A 227 7.04 -3.20 -0.87
C ASP A 227 8.22 -2.76 -1.74
N TYR A 228 9.43 -3.27 -1.49
CA TYR A 228 10.60 -3.02 -2.35
C TYR A 228 10.37 -3.49 -3.78
N LEU A 229 9.76 -4.67 -3.97
CA LEU A 229 9.48 -5.20 -5.30
C LEU A 229 8.44 -4.37 -6.03
N ALA A 230 7.38 -3.92 -5.36
CA ALA A 230 6.36 -3.07 -5.96
C ALA A 230 6.97 -1.76 -6.47
N ASP A 231 7.85 -1.12 -5.68
CA ASP A 231 8.56 0.09 -6.11
C ASP A 231 9.44 -0.15 -7.33
N GLU A 232 10.23 -1.23 -7.36
CA GLU A 232 11.08 -1.57 -8.50
C GLU A 232 10.27 -1.91 -9.76
N LEU A 233 9.13 -2.57 -9.62
CA LEU A 233 8.24 -2.89 -10.74
C LEU A 233 7.55 -1.65 -11.30
N HIS A 234 7.05 -0.75 -10.44
CA HIS A 234 6.50 0.54 -10.86
C HIS A 234 7.55 1.37 -11.62
N ASN A 235 8.78 1.42 -11.09
CA ASN A 235 9.89 2.13 -11.75
C ASN A 235 10.25 1.51 -13.11
N ALA A 236 10.02 0.21 -13.29
CA ALA A 236 10.20 -0.47 -14.57
C ALA A 236 9.01 -0.28 -15.55
N GLY A 237 7.91 0.33 -15.09
CA GLY A 237 6.72 0.65 -15.88
C GLY A 237 5.55 -0.35 -15.76
N ALA A 238 5.64 -1.33 -14.86
CA ALA A 238 4.58 -2.30 -14.65
C ALA A 238 3.38 -1.70 -13.89
N ASN A 239 2.18 -2.20 -14.19
CA ASN A 239 1.01 -2.04 -13.33
C ASN A 239 1.10 -3.10 -12.22
N VAL A 240 1.15 -2.69 -10.95
CA VAL A 240 1.34 -3.61 -9.82
C VAL A 240 0.08 -3.72 -8.99
N ILE A 241 -0.39 -4.95 -8.80
CA ILE A 241 -1.53 -5.26 -7.92
C ILE A 241 -1.01 -6.12 -6.77
N VAL A 242 -1.25 -5.72 -5.53
CA VAL A 242 -0.78 -6.47 -4.36
C VAL A 242 -1.97 -7.16 -3.70
N THR A 243 -1.88 -8.48 -3.44
CA THR A 243 -2.98 -9.22 -2.79
C THR A 243 -3.24 -8.75 -1.35
N ARG A 244 -2.20 -8.19 -0.71
CA ARG A 244 -2.23 -7.69 0.67
C ARG A 244 -1.23 -6.55 0.89
N SER A 245 -1.71 -5.34 1.21
CA SER A 245 -0.87 -4.16 1.50
C SER A 245 -0.73 -3.86 3.00
N GLY A 246 -1.31 -4.68 3.88
CA GLY A 246 -1.24 -4.53 5.34
C GLY A 246 -1.22 -5.86 6.08
N ASP A 247 -1.13 -5.87 7.40
CA ASP A 247 -1.09 -7.11 8.20
C ASP A 247 -2.49 -7.66 8.49
N TYR A 248 -3.12 -8.24 7.47
CA TYR A 248 -4.41 -8.95 7.56
C TYR A 248 -4.36 -10.29 6.82
N PHE A 249 -5.23 -11.24 7.16
CA PHE A 249 -5.21 -12.54 6.48
C PHE A 249 -5.93 -12.46 5.11
N VAL A 250 -5.34 -13.07 4.09
CA VAL A 250 -5.97 -13.32 2.78
C VAL A 250 -5.87 -14.82 2.48
N SER A 251 -7.00 -15.47 2.18
CA SER A 251 -7.04 -16.91 1.92
C SER A 251 -6.32 -17.28 0.61
N LEU A 252 -5.88 -18.53 0.48
CA LEU A 252 -5.22 -19.01 -0.75
C LEU A 252 -6.14 -18.96 -1.98
N GLU A 253 -7.45 -19.10 -1.78
CA GLU A 253 -8.46 -18.95 -2.83
C GLU A 253 -8.59 -17.49 -3.26
N GLU A 254 -8.67 -16.57 -2.29
CA GLU A 254 -8.80 -15.15 -2.57
C GLU A 254 -7.58 -14.60 -3.31
N ARG A 255 -6.36 -15.03 -2.96
CA ARG A 255 -5.11 -14.63 -3.66
C ARG A 255 -5.16 -14.98 -5.14
N ALA A 256 -5.57 -16.21 -5.47
CA ALA A 256 -5.72 -16.65 -6.85
C ALA A 256 -6.88 -15.93 -7.54
N ARG A 257 -8.01 -15.71 -6.83
CA ARG A 257 -9.16 -14.98 -7.35
C ARG A 257 -8.81 -13.55 -7.72
N ILE A 258 -8.03 -12.85 -6.89
CA ILE A 258 -7.51 -11.51 -7.16
C ILE A 258 -6.79 -11.53 -8.50
N SER A 259 -5.78 -12.39 -8.68
CA SER A 259 -5.03 -12.46 -9.94
C SER A 259 -5.91 -12.75 -11.15
N ASN A 260 -6.84 -13.70 -11.03
CA ASN A 260 -7.73 -14.07 -12.13
C ASN A 260 -8.79 -13.00 -12.46
N SER A 261 -9.00 -12.01 -11.58
CA SER A 261 -9.96 -10.92 -11.80
C SER A 261 -9.37 -9.76 -12.60
N TYR A 262 -8.06 -9.79 -12.87
CA TYR A 262 -7.33 -8.78 -13.63
C TYR A 262 -6.66 -9.40 -14.86
N PRO A 263 -6.29 -8.60 -15.88
CA PRO A 263 -5.48 -9.06 -17.00
C PRO A 263 -4.03 -9.30 -16.56
N THR A 264 -3.81 -10.23 -15.63
CA THR A 264 -2.50 -10.48 -15.03
C THR A 264 -1.56 -11.18 -16.03
N ASP A 265 -0.40 -10.57 -16.28
CA ASP A 265 0.66 -11.12 -17.12
C ASP A 265 1.63 -12.01 -16.33
N ALA A 266 1.82 -11.72 -15.03
CA ALA A 266 2.55 -12.60 -14.12
C ALA A 266 2.06 -12.48 -12.68
N PHE A 267 1.98 -13.63 -11.99
CA PHE A 267 1.68 -13.73 -10.56
C PHE A 267 2.92 -14.18 -9.78
N ILE A 268 3.33 -13.39 -8.79
CA ILE A 268 4.55 -13.59 -8.02
C ILE A 268 4.20 -13.69 -6.53
N SER A 269 4.24 -14.91 -5.99
CA SER A 269 4.07 -15.13 -4.55
C SER A 269 5.43 -15.12 -3.84
N LEU A 270 5.54 -14.36 -2.74
CA LEU A 270 6.78 -14.18 -1.98
C LEU A 270 6.65 -14.87 -0.62
N HIS A 271 7.63 -15.71 -0.31
CA HIS A 271 7.71 -16.51 0.90
C HIS A 271 9.14 -16.57 1.45
N TYR A 272 9.25 -16.97 2.72
CA TYR A 272 10.51 -17.30 3.35
C TYR A 272 10.43 -18.66 4.01
N ASN A 273 11.35 -19.53 3.63
CA ASN A 273 11.26 -20.94 3.96
C ASN A 273 11.61 -21.18 5.43
N ALA A 274 11.20 -22.33 5.94
CA ALA A 274 11.60 -22.81 7.24
C ALA A 274 11.71 -24.33 7.23
N PHE A 275 12.74 -24.84 7.90
CA PHE A 275 12.94 -26.27 8.05
C PHE A 275 13.50 -26.61 9.42
N PRO A 276 13.14 -27.77 10.01
CA PRO A 276 13.65 -28.18 11.32
C PRO A 276 15.18 -28.36 11.34
N ILE A 277 15.77 -28.75 10.21
CA ILE A 277 17.22 -28.89 10.08
C ILE A 277 17.81 -27.54 9.70
N ILE A 278 18.52 -26.92 10.64
CA ILE A 278 19.10 -25.57 10.49
C ILE A 278 20.10 -25.42 9.34
N SER A 279 20.60 -26.52 8.75
CA SER A 279 21.51 -26.48 7.60
C SER A 279 20.80 -26.29 6.26
N ALA A 280 19.46 -26.41 6.21
CA ALA A 280 18.70 -26.06 5.02
C ALA A 280 18.83 -24.55 4.78
N GLN A 281 19.24 -24.18 3.57
CA GLN A 281 19.48 -22.79 3.19
C GLN A 281 19.27 -22.60 1.68
N GLY A 282 19.16 -21.34 1.27
CA GLY A 282 19.14 -20.92 -0.12
C GLY A 282 17.77 -20.51 -0.66
N ILE A 283 17.79 -20.04 -1.90
CA ILE A 283 16.63 -19.53 -2.64
C ILE A 283 16.13 -20.60 -3.63
N SER A 284 14.81 -20.78 -3.69
CA SER A 284 14.13 -21.63 -4.68
C SER A 284 12.93 -20.91 -5.29
N THR A 285 12.64 -21.21 -6.56
CA THR A 285 11.43 -20.72 -7.23
C THR A 285 10.56 -21.90 -7.66
N TYR A 286 9.30 -21.87 -7.28
CA TYR A 286 8.32 -22.91 -7.50
C TYR A 286 7.38 -22.54 -8.64
N TYR A 287 6.96 -23.54 -9.41
CA TYR A 287 6.01 -23.41 -10.49
C TYR A 287 5.13 -24.66 -10.55
N ILE A 288 4.02 -24.61 -11.30
CA ILE A 288 3.22 -25.81 -11.58
C ILE A 288 2.99 -26.04 -13.08
N SER A 289 2.79 -24.94 -13.83
CA SER A 289 2.48 -24.96 -15.26
C SER A 289 3.73 -24.75 -16.12
N GLN A 290 3.62 -25.03 -17.43
CA GLN A 290 4.69 -24.78 -18.38
C GLN A 290 5.00 -23.29 -18.54
N THR A 291 3.97 -22.42 -18.49
CA THR A 291 4.13 -20.96 -18.49
C THR A 291 4.80 -20.47 -17.21
N GLY A 292 4.41 -21.00 -16.05
CA GLY A 292 5.08 -20.74 -14.77
C GLY A 292 6.54 -21.19 -14.78
N LYS A 293 6.87 -22.32 -15.42
CA LYS A 293 8.26 -22.76 -15.61
C LYS A 293 9.08 -21.78 -16.45
N ALA A 294 8.49 -21.26 -17.53
CA ALA A 294 9.13 -20.28 -18.40
C ALA A 294 9.42 -18.97 -17.66
N LEU A 295 8.53 -18.55 -16.76
CA LEU A 295 8.70 -17.40 -15.87
C LEU A 295 9.73 -17.66 -14.75
N ALA A 296 9.69 -18.83 -14.10
CA ALA A 296 10.56 -19.17 -12.97
C ALA A 296 12.05 -19.17 -13.33
N LYS A 297 12.40 -19.59 -14.54
CA LYS A 297 13.79 -19.77 -14.97
C LYS A 297 14.61 -18.46 -15.01
N PRO A 298 14.18 -17.38 -15.71
CA PRO A 298 14.91 -16.11 -15.70
C PRO A 298 14.90 -15.46 -14.31
N VAL A 299 13.80 -15.56 -13.55
CA VAL A 299 13.72 -15.02 -12.17
C VAL A 299 14.71 -15.70 -11.23
N GLN A 300 14.77 -17.04 -11.19
CA GLN A 300 15.75 -17.77 -10.38
C GLN A 300 17.19 -17.45 -10.81
N THR A 301 17.43 -17.31 -12.11
CA THR A 301 18.76 -16.98 -12.64
C THR A 301 19.20 -15.59 -12.19
N ALA A 302 18.33 -14.59 -12.27
CA ALA A 302 18.62 -13.23 -11.84
C ALA A 302 18.85 -13.14 -10.32
N LEU A 303 18.02 -13.82 -9.51
CA LEU A 303 18.17 -13.91 -8.06
C LEU A 303 19.53 -14.48 -7.64
N THR A 304 19.92 -15.59 -8.25
CA THR A 304 21.14 -16.31 -7.87
C THR A 304 22.42 -15.71 -8.45
N SER A 305 22.28 -14.85 -9.47
CA SER A 305 23.39 -14.02 -9.97
C SER A 305 23.60 -12.75 -9.14
N SER A 306 22.57 -12.32 -8.40
CA SER A 306 22.58 -11.05 -7.64
C SER A 306 22.77 -11.26 -6.13
N THR A 307 22.68 -12.50 -5.64
CA THR A 307 22.75 -12.84 -4.22
C THR A 307 23.77 -13.94 -3.96
N ASN A 308 24.31 -13.97 -2.73
CA ASN A 308 25.24 -15.01 -2.28
C ASN A 308 24.52 -16.17 -1.55
N LEU A 309 23.21 -16.29 -1.71
CA LEU A 309 22.45 -17.40 -1.12
C LEU A 309 22.56 -18.63 -2.01
N TYR A 310 22.49 -19.81 -1.37
CA TYR A 310 22.61 -21.08 -2.08
C TYR A 310 21.49 -21.22 -3.14
N ASN A 311 21.84 -21.53 -4.38
CA ASN A 311 20.87 -21.73 -5.45
C ASN A 311 20.24 -23.12 -5.35
N ARG A 312 18.97 -23.19 -4.96
CA ARG A 312 18.20 -24.46 -4.89
C ARG A 312 17.49 -24.81 -6.19
N GLY A 313 17.56 -23.92 -7.19
CA GLY A 313 16.96 -24.10 -8.50
C GLY A 313 15.46 -23.83 -8.53
N ILE A 314 14.85 -24.28 -9.63
CA ILE A 314 13.40 -24.22 -9.83
C ILE A 314 12.78 -25.59 -9.57
N VAL A 315 11.61 -25.62 -8.92
CA VAL A 315 10.97 -26.87 -8.49
C VAL A 315 9.50 -26.86 -8.90
N GLN A 316 9.02 -27.99 -9.44
CA GLN A 316 7.59 -28.13 -9.72
C GLN A 316 6.85 -28.56 -8.46
N GLU A 317 5.89 -27.77 -7.99
CA GLU A 317 5.10 -28.07 -6.79
C GLU A 317 3.62 -27.73 -6.97
N ASN A 318 2.79 -28.39 -6.15
CA ASN A 318 1.33 -28.31 -6.26
C ASN A 318 0.69 -27.29 -5.29
N PHE A 319 1.27 -26.10 -5.16
CA PHE A 319 0.75 -25.05 -4.28
C PHE A 319 -0.57 -24.47 -4.79
N HIS A 320 -1.48 -24.16 -3.87
CA HIS A 320 -2.84 -23.71 -4.22
C HIS A 320 -2.85 -22.46 -5.10
N VAL A 321 -2.05 -21.45 -4.72
CA VAL A 321 -1.96 -20.17 -5.45
C VAL A 321 -1.33 -20.34 -6.84
N LEU A 322 -0.51 -21.37 -7.06
CA LEU A 322 0.04 -21.67 -8.38
C LEU A 322 -0.95 -22.45 -9.24
N ARG A 323 -1.61 -23.44 -8.64
CA ARG A 323 -2.56 -24.31 -9.35
C ARG A 323 -3.81 -23.58 -9.82
N ASN A 324 -4.30 -22.61 -9.04
CA ASN A 324 -5.57 -21.94 -9.30
C ASN A 324 -5.43 -20.54 -9.91
N THR A 325 -4.20 -20.11 -10.22
CA THR A 325 -3.96 -18.86 -10.95
C THR A 325 -3.80 -19.17 -12.44
N THR A 326 -4.53 -18.42 -13.28
CA THR A 326 -4.59 -18.63 -14.73
C THR A 326 -3.39 -18.02 -15.46
N ALA A 327 -2.86 -16.90 -14.96
CA ALA A 327 -1.65 -16.27 -15.43
C ALA A 327 -0.40 -17.15 -15.19
N PRO A 328 0.73 -16.90 -15.89
CA PRO A 328 2.03 -17.43 -15.49
C PRO A 328 2.31 -17.12 -14.01
N ALA A 329 2.43 -18.16 -13.19
CA ALA A 329 2.51 -18.03 -11.74
C ALA A 329 3.76 -18.72 -11.15
N ILE A 330 4.43 -18.02 -10.24
CA ILE A 330 5.56 -18.55 -9.47
C ILE A 330 5.42 -18.22 -7.98
N LEU A 331 6.04 -19.05 -7.14
CA LEU A 331 6.22 -18.79 -5.71
C LEU A 331 7.72 -18.82 -5.41
N ILE A 332 8.24 -17.80 -4.77
CA ILE A 332 9.66 -17.66 -4.50
C ILE A 332 9.88 -17.82 -3.00
N GLU A 333 10.71 -18.79 -2.63
CA GLU A 333 11.24 -18.95 -1.29
C GLU A 333 12.58 -18.23 -1.21
N LEU A 334 12.61 -17.08 -0.53
CA LEU A 334 13.71 -16.11 -0.57
C LEU A 334 14.87 -16.40 0.40
N GLY A 335 14.90 -17.60 0.98
CA GLY A 335 15.87 -18.02 2.00
C GLY A 335 15.16 -18.67 3.19
N PHE A 336 15.93 -19.34 4.06
CA PHE A 336 15.42 -20.03 5.23
C PHE A 336 15.53 -19.15 6.48
N ILE A 337 14.41 -18.67 7.04
CA ILE A 337 14.42 -17.85 8.27
C ILE A 337 14.77 -18.65 9.53
N THR A 338 14.83 -19.99 9.44
CA THR A 338 15.35 -20.88 10.49
C THR A 338 16.86 -21.15 10.36
N ASN A 339 17.50 -20.73 9.26
CA ASN A 339 18.94 -20.86 9.08
C ASN A 339 19.67 -19.57 9.51
N PRO A 340 20.69 -19.65 10.38
CA PRO A 340 21.38 -18.45 10.87
C PRO A 340 22.07 -17.60 9.79
N TYR A 341 22.65 -18.23 8.77
CA TYR A 341 23.32 -17.52 7.68
C TYR A 341 22.29 -16.82 6.79
N ASP A 342 21.30 -17.56 6.27
CA ASP A 342 20.23 -16.97 5.45
C ASP A 342 19.54 -15.84 6.21
N LEU A 343 19.12 -16.05 7.47
CA LEU A 343 18.46 -15.00 8.26
C LEU A 343 19.32 -13.75 8.37
N SER A 344 20.63 -13.89 8.63
CA SER A 344 21.56 -12.75 8.74
C SER A 344 21.62 -11.91 7.47
N VAL A 345 21.38 -12.54 6.31
CA VAL A 345 21.39 -11.91 5.00
C VAL A 345 20.01 -11.36 4.64
N VAL A 346 18.96 -12.18 4.74
CA VAL A 346 17.64 -11.83 4.20
C VAL A 346 16.91 -10.74 4.99
N GLN A 347 17.20 -10.60 6.28
CA GLN A 347 16.62 -9.54 7.13
C GLN A 347 17.23 -8.15 6.84
N ASN A 348 18.31 -8.07 6.06
CA ASN A 348 18.94 -6.81 5.72
C ASN A 348 18.18 -6.10 4.59
N SER A 349 17.85 -4.83 4.78
CA SER A 349 17.14 -4.02 3.78
C SER A 349 17.88 -3.89 2.44
N SER A 350 19.22 -3.84 2.46
CA SER A 350 20.02 -3.84 1.23
C SER A 350 19.90 -5.15 0.47
N HIS A 351 19.73 -6.28 1.17
CA HIS A 351 19.50 -7.56 0.52
C HIS A 351 18.08 -7.64 -0.06
N GLN A 352 17.06 -7.20 0.69
CA GLN A 352 15.67 -7.15 0.22
C GLN A 352 15.52 -6.28 -1.05
N ASN A 353 16.18 -5.12 -1.08
CA ASN A 353 16.24 -4.27 -2.28
C ASN A 353 16.99 -4.95 -3.45
N THR A 354 18.07 -5.69 -3.17
CA THR A 354 18.80 -6.46 -4.18
C THR A 354 17.92 -7.56 -4.79
N VAL A 355 17.16 -8.26 -3.95
CA VAL A 355 16.19 -9.29 -4.36
C VAL A 355 15.09 -8.69 -5.21
N ALA A 356 14.52 -7.55 -4.81
CA ALA A 356 13.50 -6.83 -5.58
C ALA A 356 13.99 -6.51 -7.00
N LYS A 357 15.18 -5.89 -7.12
CA LYS A 357 15.83 -5.62 -8.41
C LYS A 357 16.07 -6.87 -9.23
N ALA A 358 16.51 -7.95 -8.60
CA ALA A 358 16.76 -9.21 -9.28
C ALA A 358 15.48 -9.84 -9.84
N ILE A 359 14.38 -9.81 -9.09
CA ILE A 359 13.07 -10.29 -9.56
C ILE A 359 12.59 -9.43 -10.74
N THR A 360 12.66 -8.09 -10.62
CA THR A 360 12.31 -7.15 -11.71
C THR A 360 13.13 -7.42 -12.97
N ASN A 361 14.44 -7.61 -12.85
CA ASN A 361 15.30 -7.96 -13.99
C ASN A 361 14.95 -9.33 -14.60
N GLY A 362 14.61 -10.31 -13.78
CA GLY A 362 14.12 -11.62 -14.24
C GLY A 362 12.81 -11.51 -15.02
N LEU A 363 11.90 -10.64 -14.58
CA LEU A 363 10.66 -10.33 -15.29
C LEU A 363 10.92 -9.61 -16.61
N ILE A 364 11.80 -8.61 -16.63
CA ILE A 364 12.19 -7.93 -17.88
C ILE A 364 12.75 -8.93 -18.89
N GLN A 365 13.60 -9.86 -18.43
CA GLN A 365 14.12 -10.94 -19.28
C GLN A 365 13.02 -11.88 -19.77
N TYR A 366 12.02 -12.18 -18.93
CA TYR A 366 10.89 -13.01 -19.32
C TYR A 366 10.03 -12.35 -20.41
N PHE A 367 9.68 -11.07 -20.25
CA PHE A 367 8.82 -10.34 -21.19
C PHE A 367 9.53 -9.85 -22.47
N SER A 368 10.86 -9.86 -22.49
CA SER A 368 11.65 -9.49 -23.68
C SER A 368 11.85 -10.65 -24.68
N ASN A 369 11.41 -11.86 -24.35
CA ASN A 369 11.53 -13.08 -25.18
C ASN A 369 10.16 -13.62 -25.54
#